data_AF-A0A1H7D858-F1
#
_entry.id   AF-A0A1H7D858-F1
#
_cell.length_a   1.000
_cell.length_b   1.000
_cell.length_c   1.000
_cell.angle_alpha   90.00
_cell.angle_beta   90.00
_cell.angle_gamma   90.00
#
_symmetry.space_group_name_H-M   'P 1'
#
loop_
_entity.id
_entity.type
_entity.pdbx_description
1 polymer ?
#
loop_
_entity_poly.entity_id
_entity_poly.type
_entity_poly.pdbx_seq_one_letter_code
_entity_poly.pdbx_strand_id
1 'polypeptide(L)'
;MWYKISIVCFFIAILGYLAWNNEDGRNREVRIIQEYQTIQQPQGVEVIFYKVERKFVNRWIFSCYKYPMSVDEVQRYYEELLKNGGWTKKKRQIPKGKIAYVYEKENLEFGLQLNENGTWTVSMGYNDVTY
;
A
#
# COMPACT_ATOMS: atom_id res chain seq x y z
N MET A 1 -26.14 -37.01 -12.15
CA MET A 1 -25.44 -36.78 -10.86
C MET A 1 -23.94 -36.57 -11.08
N TRP A 2 -23.27 -37.41 -11.89
CA TRP A 2 -21.85 -37.28 -12.26
C TRP A 2 -21.44 -35.95 -12.93
N TYR A 3 -22.28 -35.40 -13.81
CA TYR A 3 -21.99 -34.13 -14.49
C TYR A 3 -21.83 -32.93 -13.53
N LYS A 4 -22.52 -32.95 -12.37
CA LYS A 4 -22.40 -31.88 -11.36
C LYS A 4 -21.03 -31.91 -10.69
N ILE A 5 -20.47 -33.10 -10.47
CA ILE A 5 -19.13 -33.28 -9.87
C ILE A 5 -18.06 -32.82 -10.86
N SER A 6 -18.20 -33.17 -12.15
CA SER A 6 -17.29 -32.72 -13.21
C SER A 6 -17.28 -31.20 -13.38
N ILE A 7 -18.44 -30.54 -13.27
CA ILE A 7 -18.54 -29.07 -13.33
C ILE A 7 -17.81 -28.42 -12.15
N VAL A 8 -18.00 -28.94 -10.94
CA VAL A 8 -17.33 -28.41 -9.73
C VAL A 8 -15.81 -28.56 -9.83
N CYS A 9 -15.31 -29.71 -10.27
CA CYS A 9 -13.87 -29.92 -10.47
C CYS A 9 -13.29 -29.00 -11.55
N PHE A 10 -14.03 -28.73 -12.62
CA PHE A 10 -13.63 -27.80 -13.67
C PHE A 10 -13.49 -26.35 -13.16
N PHE A 11 -14.44 -25.88 -12.35
CA PHE A 11 -14.34 -24.55 -11.72
C PHE A 11 -13.17 -24.46 -10.73
N ILE A 12 -12.92 -25.50 -9.94
CA ILE A 12 -11.77 -25.54 -9.02
C ILE A 12 -10.45 -25.50 -9.79
N ALA A 13 -10.35 -26.25 -10.91
CA ALA A 13 -9.16 -26.24 -11.76
C ALA A 13 -8.93 -24.88 -12.44
N ILE A 14 -9.99 -24.21 -12.92
CA ILE A 14 -9.91 -22.85 -13.48
C ILE A 14 -9.49 -21.85 -12.41
N LEU A 15 -10.10 -21.87 -11.23
CA LEU A 15 -9.75 -20.97 -10.14
C LEU A 15 -8.32 -21.23 -9.64
N GLY A 16 -7.90 -22.48 -9.58
CA GLY A 16 -6.52 -22.87 -9.26
C GLY A 16 -5.52 -22.41 -10.31
N TYR A 17 -5.86 -22.56 -11.60
CA TYR A 17 -5.03 -22.09 -12.71
C TYR A 17 -4.93 -20.55 -12.75
N LEU A 18 -6.04 -19.84 -12.55
CA LEU A 18 -6.06 -18.37 -12.46
C LEU A 18 -5.30 -17.85 -11.23
N ALA A 19 -5.36 -18.58 -10.11
CA ALA A 19 -4.57 -18.26 -8.92
C ALA A 19 -3.06 -18.51 -9.13
N TRP A 20 -2.70 -19.58 -9.86
CA TRP A 20 -1.32 -19.91 -10.22
C TRP A 20 -0.73 -18.96 -11.27
N ASN A 21 -1.54 -18.55 -12.25
CA ASN A 21 -1.15 -17.68 -13.36
C ASN A 21 -1.42 -16.19 -13.10
N ASN A 22 -1.37 -15.76 -11.84
CA ASN A 22 -1.62 -14.38 -11.41
C ASN A 22 -0.43 -13.46 -11.72
N GLU A 23 0.00 -13.44 -12.98
CA GLU A 23 1.07 -12.59 -13.49
C GLU A 23 0.75 -11.10 -13.25
N ASP A 24 -0.50 -10.70 -13.40
CA ASP A 24 -0.97 -9.34 -13.11
C ASP A 24 -0.70 -8.93 -11.66
N GLY A 25 -1.05 -9.79 -10.71
CA GLY A 25 -0.78 -9.56 -9.29
C GLY A 25 0.73 -9.51 -9.00
N ARG A 26 1.53 -10.32 -9.69
CA ARG A 26 3.00 -10.29 -9.56
C ARG A 26 3.61 -9.01 -10.14
N ASN A 27 3.15 -8.57 -11.30
CA ASN A 27 3.60 -7.33 -11.94
C ASN A 27 3.22 -6.10 -11.11
N ARG A 28 2.00 -6.09 -10.55
CA ARG A 28 1.56 -5.07 -9.58
C ARG A 28 2.45 -5.06 -8.34
N GLU A 29 2.80 -6.22 -7.82
CA GLU A 29 3.69 -6.32 -6.64
C GLU A 29 5.09 -5.78 -6.92
N VAL A 30 5.68 -6.14 -8.06
CA VAL A 30 7.00 -5.63 -8.46
C VAL A 30 6.96 -4.11 -8.60
N ARG A 31 5.95 -3.57 -9.31
CA ARG A 31 5.82 -2.11 -9.51
C ARG A 31 5.63 -1.36 -8.20
N ILE A 32 4.76 -1.84 -7.30
CA ILE A 32 4.52 -1.15 -6.03
C ILE A 32 5.73 -1.20 -5.10
N ILE A 33 6.48 -2.32 -5.08
CA ILE A 33 7.73 -2.42 -4.33
C ILE A 33 8.78 -1.46 -4.90
N GLN A 34 8.93 -1.41 -6.21
CA GLN A 34 9.87 -0.48 -6.87
C GLN A 34 9.54 0.97 -6.54
N GLU A 35 8.27 1.37 -6.68
CA GLU A 35 7.84 2.72 -6.34
C GLU A 35 8.08 3.02 -4.86
N TYR A 36 7.74 2.10 -3.97
CA TYR A 36 7.97 2.25 -2.53
C TYR A 36 9.46 2.41 -2.18
N GLN A 37 10.34 1.67 -2.85
CA GLN A 37 11.79 1.77 -2.65
C GLN A 37 12.38 3.12 -3.08
N THR A 38 11.70 3.88 -3.95
CA THR A 38 12.11 5.25 -4.28
C THR A 38 11.87 6.23 -3.11
N ILE A 39 10.95 5.89 -2.19
CA ILE A 39 10.64 6.68 -1.01
C ILE A 39 11.64 6.34 0.09
N GLN A 40 12.79 7.01 0.03
CA GLN A 40 13.84 6.83 1.02
C GLN A 40 13.34 7.27 2.40
N GLN A 41 13.74 6.54 3.43
CA GLN A 41 13.45 6.89 4.81
C GLN A 41 14.60 7.73 5.38
N PRO A 42 14.32 8.69 6.27
CA PRO A 42 15.35 9.53 6.88
C PRO A 42 16.24 8.71 7.81
N GLN A 43 17.47 9.18 8.01
CA GLN A 43 18.44 8.51 8.88
C GLN A 43 17.94 8.43 10.32
N GLY A 44 18.20 7.29 10.97
CA GLY A 44 17.81 7.07 12.38
C GLY A 44 16.34 6.67 12.57
N VAL A 45 15.58 6.41 11.50
CA VAL A 45 14.26 5.81 11.61
C VAL A 45 14.36 4.39 12.17
N GLU A 46 13.48 4.05 13.10
CA GLU A 46 13.30 2.68 13.56
C GLU A 46 12.14 2.05 12.77
N VAL A 47 12.42 0.91 12.12
CA VAL A 47 11.40 0.15 11.40
C VAL A 47 10.74 -0.82 12.39
N ILE A 48 9.49 -0.55 12.74
CA ILE A 48 8.72 -1.42 13.64
C ILE A 48 8.23 -2.64 12.87
N PHE A 49 7.65 -2.43 11.69
CA PHE A 49 7.33 -3.51 10.77
C PHE A 49 7.25 -3.03 9.32
N TYR A 50 7.39 -3.98 8.41
CA TYR A 50 7.14 -3.81 6.99
C TYR A 50 6.45 -5.08 6.47
N LYS A 51 5.39 -4.91 5.67
CA LYS A 51 4.66 -6.02 5.08
C LYS A 51 4.15 -5.67 3.69
N VAL A 52 4.25 -6.63 2.78
CA VAL A 52 3.54 -6.63 1.50
C VAL A 52 2.33 -7.53 1.65
N GLU A 53 1.15 -6.96 1.51
CA GLU A 53 -0.13 -7.65 1.63
C GLU A 53 -0.67 -8.01 0.25
N ARG A 54 -1.36 -9.16 0.18
CA ARG A 54 -1.84 -9.76 -1.06
C ARG A 54 -3.28 -10.25 -0.90
N LYS A 55 -4.15 -9.86 -1.83
CA LYS A 55 -5.51 -10.42 -1.95
C LYS A 55 -5.92 -10.50 -3.42
N PHE A 56 -6.05 -11.71 -3.98
CA PHE A 56 -6.24 -11.93 -5.43
C PHE A 56 -5.19 -11.16 -6.25
N VAL A 57 -5.60 -10.19 -7.08
CA VAL A 57 -4.71 -9.30 -7.85
C VAL A 57 -4.23 -8.07 -7.06
N ASN A 58 -4.83 -7.80 -5.90
CA ASN A 58 -4.56 -6.61 -5.10
C ASN A 58 -3.26 -6.75 -4.33
N ARG A 59 -2.48 -5.66 -4.32
CA ARG A 59 -1.21 -5.54 -3.63
C ARG A 59 -1.18 -4.19 -2.92
N TRP A 60 -0.78 -4.21 -1.66
CA TRP A 60 -0.49 -3.00 -0.92
C TRP A 60 0.67 -3.23 0.04
N ILE A 61 1.44 -2.19 0.29
CA ILE A 61 2.50 -2.16 1.28
C ILE A 61 1.95 -1.48 2.53
N PHE A 62 2.30 -2.03 3.67
CA PHE A 62 1.99 -1.48 4.97
C PHE A 62 3.25 -1.52 5.82
N SER A 63 3.64 -0.38 6.35
CA SER A 63 4.84 -0.24 7.16
C SER A 63 4.58 0.70 8.33
N CYS A 64 5.33 0.49 9.40
CA CYS A 64 5.26 1.32 10.59
C CYS A 64 6.67 1.68 11.05
N TYR A 65 6.80 2.95 11.38
CA TYR A 65 8.07 3.58 11.70
C TYR A 65 7.95 4.39 12.98
N LYS A 66 9.05 4.44 13.73
CA LYS A 66 9.24 5.45 14.77
C LYS A 66 10.33 6.40 14.31
N TYR A 67 9.98 7.67 14.22
CA TYR A 67 10.89 8.71 13.77
C TYR A 67 11.54 9.40 14.97
N PRO A 68 12.83 9.77 14.88
CA PRO A 68 13.49 10.57 15.90
C PRO A 68 13.11 12.06 15.87
N MET A 69 12.38 12.48 14.82
CA MET A 69 11.96 13.86 14.59
C MET A 69 10.50 14.11 15.00
N SER A 70 10.14 15.39 15.14
CA SER A 70 8.80 15.83 15.52
C SER A 70 7.75 15.52 14.45
N VAL A 71 6.47 15.55 14.84
CA VAL A 71 5.33 15.31 13.95
C VAL A 71 5.35 16.23 12.73
N ASP A 72 5.63 17.52 12.94
CA ASP A 72 5.68 18.53 11.88
C ASP A 72 6.85 18.29 10.91
N GLU A 73 7.99 17.82 11.42
CA GLU A 73 9.15 17.47 10.60
C GLU A 73 8.89 16.23 9.75
N VAL A 74 8.27 15.18 10.30
CA VAL A 74 7.86 13.99 9.51
C VAL A 74 6.91 14.41 8.38
N GLN A 75 5.92 15.26 8.68
CA GLN A 75 5.00 15.73 7.66
C GLN A 75 5.71 16.53 6.57
N ARG A 76 6.55 17.50 6.93
CA ARG A 76 7.28 18.33 5.96
C ARG A 76 8.20 17.48 5.09
N TYR A 77 8.90 16.52 5.70
CA TYR A 77 9.75 15.55 5.01
C TYR A 77 8.98 14.82 3.91
N TYR A 78 7.84 14.19 4.26
CA TYR A 78 7.04 13.46 3.27
C TYR A 78 6.39 14.38 2.24
N GLU A 79 5.97 15.58 2.62
CA GLU A 79 5.40 16.53 1.68
C GLU A 79 6.40 16.96 0.61
N GLU A 80 7.65 17.23 0.98
CA GLU A 80 8.72 17.56 0.03
C GLU A 80 9.13 16.34 -0.80
N LEU A 81 9.38 15.20 -0.15
CA LEU A 81 9.81 13.95 -0.80
C LEU A 81 8.80 13.50 -1.85
N LEU A 82 7.53 13.43 -1.49
CA LEU A 82 6.47 12.96 -2.37
C LEU A 82 6.20 13.95 -3.49
N LYS A 83 6.19 15.27 -3.20
CA LYS A 83 6.05 16.31 -4.24
C LYS A 83 7.17 16.21 -5.28
N ASN A 84 8.42 16.05 -4.84
CA ASN A 84 9.56 15.89 -5.74
C ASN A 84 9.50 14.57 -6.53
N GLY A 85 8.89 13.53 -5.96
CA GLY A 85 8.63 12.24 -6.61
C GLY A 85 7.44 12.22 -7.58
N GLY A 86 6.79 13.37 -7.82
CA GLY A 86 5.64 13.50 -8.71
C GLY A 86 4.29 13.12 -8.10
N TRP A 87 4.21 13.01 -6.78
CA TRP A 87 2.96 12.72 -6.07
C TRP A 87 2.16 14.01 -5.81
N THR A 88 0.84 13.89 -5.86
CA THR A 88 -0.10 14.99 -5.60
C THR A 88 -0.88 14.75 -4.32
N LYS A 89 -0.93 15.74 -3.41
CA LYS A 89 -1.69 15.64 -2.14
C LYS A 89 -3.19 15.68 -2.40
N LYS A 90 -3.92 14.66 -1.95
CA LYS A 90 -5.39 14.59 -2.00
C LYS A 90 -6.00 15.35 -0.83
N LYS A 91 -7.04 16.15 -1.12
CA LYS A 91 -7.91 16.72 -0.10
C LYS A 91 -8.93 15.65 0.33
N ARG A 92 -8.70 14.99 1.47
CA ARG A 92 -9.72 14.15 2.13
C ARG A 92 -10.18 14.80 3.42
N GLN A 93 -11.46 14.64 3.75
CA GLN A 93 -11.94 14.90 5.10
C GLN A 93 -11.42 13.79 6.00
N ILE A 94 -10.45 14.11 6.84
CA ILE A 94 -9.89 13.18 7.81
C ILE A 94 -10.78 13.24 9.05
N PRO A 95 -11.15 12.10 9.67
CA PRO A 95 -11.85 12.09 10.94
C PRO A 95 -11.09 12.92 11.99
N LYS A 96 -11.83 13.69 12.81
CA LYS A 96 -11.22 14.49 13.89
C LYS A 96 -10.33 13.62 14.77
N GLY A 97 -9.13 14.13 15.09
CA GLY A 97 -8.15 13.44 15.95
C GLY A 97 -7.19 12.50 15.22
N LYS A 98 -7.36 12.29 13.90
CA LYS A 98 -6.38 11.54 13.09
C LYS A 98 -5.59 12.52 12.24
N ILE A 99 -4.26 12.42 12.28
CA ILE A 99 -3.38 13.05 11.29
C ILE A 99 -3.16 12.00 10.20
N ALA A 100 -3.81 12.19 9.05
CA ALA A 100 -3.68 11.29 7.91
C ALA A 100 -3.50 12.10 6.63
N TYR A 101 -2.40 11.92 5.92
CA TYR A 101 -2.14 12.54 4.62
C TYR A 101 -2.26 11.49 3.54
N VAL A 102 -2.93 11.85 2.44
CA VAL A 102 -3.10 10.97 1.30
C VAL A 102 -2.53 11.66 0.08
N TYR A 103 -1.75 10.93 -0.70
CA TYR A 103 -1.12 11.39 -1.93
C TYR A 103 -1.42 10.39 -3.04
N GLU A 104 -1.42 10.86 -4.28
CA GLU A 104 -1.66 10.02 -5.44
C GLU A 104 -0.62 10.25 -6.53
N LYS A 105 -0.31 9.17 -7.26
CA LYS A 105 0.55 9.17 -8.44
C LYS A 105 0.02 8.08 -9.37
N GLU A 106 -0.46 8.47 -10.55
CA GLU A 106 -1.12 7.57 -11.49
C GLU A 106 -2.26 6.78 -10.82
N ASN A 107 -2.20 5.44 -10.83
CA ASN A 107 -3.15 4.57 -10.15
C ASN A 107 -2.69 4.11 -8.76
N LEU A 108 -1.72 4.79 -8.15
CA LEU A 108 -1.25 4.52 -6.79
C LEU A 108 -1.74 5.58 -5.80
N GLU A 109 -2.00 5.13 -4.58
CA GLU A 109 -2.31 5.96 -3.42
C GLU A 109 -1.28 5.69 -2.33
N PHE A 110 -0.74 6.75 -1.75
CA PHE A 110 0.15 6.74 -0.61
C PHE A 110 -0.54 7.38 0.58
N GLY A 111 -0.61 6.66 1.70
CA GLY A 111 -1.17 7.12 2.96
C GLY A 111 -0.08 7.24 4.01
N LEU A 112 -0.11 8.35 4.75
CA LEU A 112 0.75 8.61 5.91
C LEU A 112 -0.14 8.92 7.10
N GLN A 113 -0.07 8.14 8.17
CA GLN A 113 -0.93 8.30 9.34
C GLN A 113 -0.10 8.30 10.63
N LEU A 114 -0.36 9.27 11.51
CA LEU A 114 0.15 9.26 12.88
C LEU A 114 -0.75 8.39 13.77
N ASN A 115 -0.12 7.47 14.52
CA ASN A 115 -0.78 6.63 15.50
C ASN A 115 -0.70 7.25 16.91
N GLU A 116 -1.60 6.85 17.80
CA GLU A 116 -1.68 7.36 19.18
C GLU A 116 -0.41 7.12 20.01
N ASN A 117 0.36 6.07 19.68
CA ASN A 117 1.62 5.74 20.33
C ASN A 117 2.84 6.51 19.77
N GLY A 118 2.62 7.54 18.93
CA GLY A 118 3.67 8.35 18.33
C GLY A 118 4.42 7.70 17.16
N THR A 119 3.95 6.54 16.70
CA THR A 119 4.48 5.88 15.50
C THR A 119 3.72 6.33 14.26
N TRP A 120 4.33 6.14 13.10
CA TRP A 120 3.75 6.52 11.82
C TRP A 120 3.53 5.29 10.97
N THR A 121 2.33 5.17 10.46
CA THR A 121 1.96 4.17 9.47
C THR A 121 2.07 4.77 8.08
N VAL A 122 2.80 4.06 7.22
CA VAL A 122 2.84 4.33 5.80
C VAL A 122 2.13 3.19 5.08
N SER A 123 1.26 3.54 4.14
CA SER A 123 0.59 2.58 3.27
C SER A 123 0.73 3.00 1.82
N MET A 124 1.02 2.06 0.92
CA MET A 124 0.97 2.31 -0.51
C MET A 124 0.12 1.23 -1.16
N GLY A 125 -0.82 1.61 -2.02
CA GLY A 125 -1.71 0.67 -2.70
C GLY A 125 -2.18 1.19 -4.04
N TYR A 126 -2.88 0.35 -4.79
CA TYR A 126 -3.56 0.78 -6.00
C TYR A 126 -4.92 1.43 -5.68
N ASN A 127 -5.26 2.52 -6.36
CA ASN A 127 -6.52 3.26 -6.20
C ASN A 127 -7.68 2.71 -7.05
N ASP A 128 -7.39 1.73 -7.91
CA ASP A 128 -8.35 1.10 -8.83
C ASP A 128 -9.10 -0.08 -8.20
N VAL A 129 -8.81 -0.40 -6.94
CA VAL A 129 -9.43 -1.49 -6.20
C VAL A 129 -10.40 -0.91 -5.19
N THR A 130 -11.69 -0.98 -5.51
CA THR A 130 -12.76 -0.77 -4.53
C THR A 130 -12.95 -2.04 -3.70
N TYR A 131 -12.99 -1.88 -2.37
CA TYR A 131 -13.19 -2.94 -1.39
C TYR A 131 -14.67 -3.23 -1.15
#